data_AF-L5N662-F1
#
_entry.id   AF-L5N662-F1
#
_cell.length_a   1.000
_cell.length_b   1.000
_cell.length_c   1.000
_cell.angle_alpha   90.00
_cell.angle_beta   90.00
_cell.angle_gamma   90.00
#
_symmetry.space_group_name_H-M   'P 1'
#
loop_
_entity.id
_entity.type
_entity.pdbx_description
1 polymer ?
#
loop_
_entity_poly.entity_id
_entity_poly.type
_entity_poly.pdbx_seq_one_letter_code
_entity_poly.pdbx_strand_id
1 'polypeptide(L)'
;MLHRVIPVDKESRWQLLSILCACLGAALWLPNFLLNYGYGFWMGTFIINPIGVVFGILGGSRLGIVLNSIMTFRFLIFMFVGYALAAF
;
A
#
# COMPACT_ATOMS: atom_id res chain seq x y z
N MET A 1 15.70 19.03 -26.04
CA MET A 1 14.39 18.88 -25.37
C MET A 1 14.67 18.53 -23.91
N LEU A 2 14.32 19.44 -23.01
CA LEU A 2 14.73 19.43 -21.60
C LEU A 2 14.16 18.22 -20.85
N HIS A 3 15.06 17.40 -20.31
CA HIS A 3 14.79 16.47 -19.21
C HIS A 3 14.23 17.30 -18.05
N ARG A 4 12.92 17.25 -17.81
CA ARG A 4 12.33 17.82 -16.58
C ARG A 4 12.85 17.00 -15.40
N VAL A 5 13.96 17.44 -14.83
CA VAL A 5 14.32 17.08 -13.46
C VAL A 5 13.28 17.79 -12.60
N ILE A 6 12.24 17.04 -12.22
CA ILE A 6 11.16 17.52 -11.36
C ILE A 6 11.83 17.97 -10.04
N PRO A 7 11.79 19.27 -9.68
CA PRO A 7 12.28 19.69 -8.38
C PRO A 7 11.32 19.11 -7.34
N VAL A 8 11.73 18.04 -6.68
CA VAL A 8 10.95 17.40 -5.61
C VAL A 8 11.11 18.28 -4.37
N ASP A 9 10.18 19.21 -4.20
CA ASP A 9 9.99 19.97 -2.97
C ASP A 9 9.91 19.03 -1.75
N LYS A 10 10.24 19.54 -0.56
CA LYS A 10 10.36 18.70 0.65
C LYS A 10 9.05 17.95 0.95
N GLU A 11 7.89 18.53 0.66
CA GLU A 11 6.59 17.86 0.73
C GLU A 11 6.47 16.74 -0.30
N SER A 12 6.83 17.00 -1.55
CA SER A 12 6.83 16.02 -2.64
C SER A 12 7.69 14.77 -2.37
N ARG A 13 8.77 14.87 -1.58
CA ARG A 13 9.56 13.69 -1.17
C ARG A 13 8.79 12.74 -0.26
N TRP A 14 8.03 13.27 0.70
CA TRP A 14 7.20 12.46 1.59
C TRP A 14 6.00 11.87 0.86
N GLN A 15 5.43 12.62 -0.09
CA GLN A 15 4.36 12.11 -0.95
C GLN A 15 4.87 10.94 -1.82
N LEU A 16 6.06 11.08 -2.41
CA LEU A 16 6.69 10.00 -3.18
C LEU A 16 6.92 8.76 -2.30
N LEU A 17 7.43 8.92 -1.08
CA LEU A 17 7.61 7.81 -0.14
C LEU A 17 6.27 7.14 0.24
N SER A 18 5.21 7.92 0.46
CA SER A 18 3.87 7.38 0.73
C SER A 18 3.32 6.57 -0.45
N ILE A 19 3.53 7.05 -1.67
CA ILE A 19 3.15 6.33 -2.90
C ILE A 19 3.98 5.06 -3.07
N LEU A 20 5.28 5.12 -2.81
CA LEU A 20 6.16 3.95 -2.84
C LEU A 20 5.71 2.89 -1.81
N CYS A 21 5.35 3.30 -0.59
CA CYS A 21 4.77 2.40 0.41
C CYS A 21 3.46 1.76 -0.07
N ALA A 22 2.59 2.51 -0.75
CA ALA A 22 1.36 1.97 -1.31
C ALA A 22 1.64 0.93 -2.42
N CYS A 23 2.60 1.22 -3.32
CA CYS A 23 3.03 0.29 -4.37
C CYS A 23 3.71 -0.95 -3.82
N LEU A 24 4.58 -0.81 -2.81
CA LEU A 24 5.20 -1.94 -2.11
C LEU A 24 4.15 -2.80 -1.42
N GLY A 25 3.17 -2.18 -0.76
CA GLY A 25 2.04 -2.88 -0.16
C GLY A 25 1.26 -3.69 -1.20
N ALA A 26 0.99 -3.11 -2.38
CA ALA A 26 0.36 -3.83 -3.49
C ALA A 26 1.24 -4.98 -4.03
N ALA A 27 2.56 -4.76 -4.14
CA ALA A 27 3.50 -5.75 -4.63
C ALA A 27 3.65 -6.95 -3.67
N LEU A 28 3.55 -6.73 -2.36
CA LEU A 28 3.54 -7.82 -1.37
C LEU A 28 2.34 -8.77 -1.51
N TRP A 29 1.26 -8.32 -2.15
CA TRP A 29 0.12 -9.17 -2.48
C TRP A 29 0.33 -9.98 -3.76
N LEU A 30 1.24 -9.57 -4.65
CA LEU A 30 1.45 -10.22 -5.95
C LEU A 30 1.81 -11.71 -5.82
N PRO A 31 2.72 -12.13 -4.91
CA PRO A 31 3.02 -13.54 -4.70
C PRO A 31 1.79 -14.36 -4.27
N ASN A 32 0.89 -13.76 -3.50
CA ASN A 32 -0.34 -14.41 -3.04
C ASN A 32 -1.26 -14.75 -4.22
N PHE A 33 -1.39 -13.82 -5.18
CA PHE A 33 -2.22 -14.02 -6.38
C PHE A 33 -1.56 -14.91 -7.43
N LEU A 34 -0.25 -14.77 -7.64
CA LEU A 34 0.47 -15.48 -8.73
C LEU A 34 0.89 -16.89 -8.33
N LEU A 35 1.33 -17.08 -7.09
CA LEU A 35 1.91 -18.34 -6.64
C LEU A 35 0.93 -19.17 -5.80
N ASN A 36 -0.22 -18.61 -5.38
CA ASN A 36 -1.18 -19.22 -4.45
C ASN A 36 -0.53 -19.74 -3.15
N TYR A 37 0.66 -19.24 -2.83
CA TYR A 37 1.43 -19.69 -1.67
C TYR A 37 1.19 -18.75 -0.49
N GLY A 38 0.54 -19.26 0.56
CA GLY A 38 0.20 -18.55 1.79
C GLY A 38 1.37 -18.31 2.75
N TYR A 39 2.55 -17.93 2.26
CA TYR A 39 3.72 -17.66 3.11
C TYR A 39 3.61 -16.39 3.97
N GLY A 40 2.45 -15.72 3.99
CA GLY A 40 2.25 -14.54 4.84
C GLY A 40 3.01 -13.30 4.38
N PHE A 41 3.59 -13.26 3.17
CA PHE A 41 4.28 -12.06 2.64
C PHE A 41 3.39 -10.81 2.66
N TRP A 42 2.08 -11.00 2.42
CA TRP A 42 1.07 -9.97 2.53
C TRP A 42 0.97 -9.37 3.94
N MET A 43 1.39 -10.06 5.01
CA MET A 43 1.41 -9.49 6.37
C MET A 43 2.36 -8.30 6.50
N GLY A 44 3.35 -8.19 5.60
CA GLY A 44 4.21 -7.02 5.52
C GLY A 44 3.43 -5.72 5.25
N THR A 45 2.22 -5.79 4.67
CA THR A 45 1.37 -4.59 4.48
C THR A 45 0.95 -3.97 5.81
N PHE A 46 0.81 -4.75 6.89
CA PHE A 46 0.52 -4.20 8.23
C PHE A 46 1.65 -3.39 8.84
N ILE A 47 2.87 -3.46 8.27
CA ILE A 47 4.01 -2.64 8.70
C ILE A 47 4.24 -1.53 7.69
N ILE A 48 4.38 -1.88 6.41
CA ILE A 48 4.74 -0.93 5.35
C ILE A 48 3.65 0.12 5.12
N ASN A 49 2.38 -0.28 5.13
CA ASN A 49 1.30 0.66 4.81
C ASN A 49 1.00 1.65 5.95
N PRO A 50 1.00 1.28 7.24
CA PRO A 50 0.93 2.28 8.32
C PRO A 50 2.09 3.28 8.28
N ILE A 51 3.31 2.83 7.93
CA ILE A 51 4.44 3.75 7.68
C ILE A 51 4.13 4.68 6.50
N GLY A 52 3.56 4.14 5.41
CA GLY A 52 3.08 4.93 4.28
C GLY A 52 1.98 5.94 4.62
N VAL A 53 1.10 5.63 5.58
CA VAL A 53 0.12 6.58 6.14
C VAL A 53 0.83 7.72 6.85
N VAL A 54 1.83 7.42 7.69
CA VAL A 54 2.62 8.46 8.38
C VAL A 54 3.33 9.37 7.37
N PHE A 55 3.94 8.81 6.31
CA PHE A 55 4.53 9.60 5.23
C PHE A 55 3.49 10.41 4.45
N GLY A 56 2.28 9.88 4.28
CA GLY A 56 1.16 10.60 3.66
C GLY A 56 0.71 11.80 4.48
N ILE A 57 0.69 11.67 5.82
CA ILE A 57 0.41 12.76 6.75
C ILE A 57 1.53 13.81 6.70
N LEU A 58 2.79 13.39 6.80
CA LEU A 58 3.96 14.30 6.76
C LEU A 58 4.12 15.03 5.42
N GLY A 59 3.69 14.41 4.32
CA GLY A 59 3.69 15.01 2.99
C GLY A 59 2.39 15.71 2.58
N GLY A 60 1.38 15.76 3.45
CA GLY A 60 0.08 16.37 3.16
C GLY A 60 -0.76 15.66 2.08
N SER A 61 -0.39 14.43 1.67
CA SER A 61 -1.09 13.69 0.62
C SER A 61 -2.25 12.88 1.19
N ARG A 62 -3.46 13.44 1.10
CA ARG A 62 -4.72 12.73 1.42
C ARG A 62 -4.85 11.43 0.62
N LEU A 63 -4.41 11.45 -0.64
CA LEU A 63 -4.46 10.28 -1.53
C LEU A 63 -3.54 9.16 -1.03
N GLY A 64 -2.31 9.50 -0.62
CA GLY A 64 -1.37 8.56 -0.01
C GLY A 64 -1.88 7.95 1.29
N ILE A 65 -2.52 8.76 2.14
CA ILE A 65 -3.15 8.30 3.39
C ILE A 65 -4.25 7.26 3.09
N VAL A 66 -5.17 7.60 2.17
CA VAL A 66 -6.31 6.71 1.84
C VAL A 66 -5.83 5.41 1.20
N LEU A 67 -4.91 5.48 0.22
CA LEU A 67 -4.35 4.29 -0.43
C LEU A 67 -3.68 3.34 0.56
N ASN A 68 -2.83 3.87 1.44
CA ASN A 68 -2.14 3.06 2.43
C ASN A 68 -3.11 2.50 3.49
N SER A 69 -4.11 3.27 3.91
CA SER A 69 -5.14 2.78 4.84
C SER A 69 -5.93 1.61 4.24
N ILE A 70 -6.42 1.77 3.00
CA ILE A 70 -7.17 0.72 2.29
C ILE A 70 -6.30 -0.54 2.16
N MET A 71 -5.03 -0.41 1.79
CA MET A 71 -4.12 -1.55 1.66
C MET A 71 -3.87 -2.28 2.98
N THR A 72 -3.86 -1.56 4.10
CA THR A 72 -3.73 -2.16 5.44
C THR A 72 -4.94 -3.04 5.76
N PHE A 73 -6.15 -2.57 5.46
CA PHE A 73 -7.39 -3.30 5.76
C PHE A 73 -7.83 -4.30 4.68
N ARG A 74 -7.15 -4.31 3.52
CA ARG A 74 -7.51 -5.14 2.37
C ARG A 74 -7.58 -6.62 2.70
N PHE A 75 -6.72 -7.08 3.60
CA PHE A 75 -6.73 -8.46 4.08
C PHE A 75 -8.07 -8.85 4.74
N LEU A 76 -8.59 -8.01 5.64
CA LEU A 76 -9.81 -8.31 6.37
C LEU A 76 -11.01 -8.47 5.44
N ILE A 77 -11.07 -7.63 4.39
CA ILE A 77 -12.13 -7.69 3.38
C ILE A 77 -12.05 -9.00 2.60
N PHE A 78 -10.87 -9.37 2.09
CA PHE A 78 -10.71 -10.62 1.35
C PHE A 78 -10.98 -11.86 2.21
N MET A 79 -10.51 -11.87 3.45
CA MET A 79 -10.75 -12.98 4.38
C MET A 79 -12.24 -13.12 4.69
N PHE A 80 -12.92 -12.00 5.00
CA PHE A 80 -14.36 -11.99 5.28
C PHE A 80 -15.17 -12.52 4.09
N VAL A 81 -14.88 -12.03 2.87
CA VAL A 81 -15.57 -12.48 1.65
C VAL A 81 -15.30 -13.95 1.37
N GLY A 82 -14.05 -14.42 1.56
CA GLY A 82 -13.70 -15.82 1.39
C GLY A 82 -14.46 -16.76 2.32
N TYR A 83 -14.56 -16.42 3.61
CA TYR A 83 -15.36 -17.21 4.56
C TYR A 83 -16.85 -17.11 4.31
N ALA A 84 -17.37 -15.94 3.94
CA ALA A 84 -18.78 -15.76 3.61
C ALA A 84 -19.17 -16.64 2.41
N LEU A 85 -18.35 -16.69 1.36
CA LEU A 85 -18.59 -17.56 0.19
C LEU A 85 -18.47 -19.05 0.52
N ALA A 86 -17.58 -19.44 1.43
CA ALA A 86 -17.41 -20.84 1.82
C ALA A 86 -18.52 -21.35 2.77
N ALA A 87 -19.28 -20.45 3.39
CA ALA A 87 -20.36 -20.79 4.32
C ALA A 87 -21.72 -21.04 3.64
N PHE A 88 -21.85 -20.72 2.34
CA PHE A 88 -23.01 -21.03 1.50
C PHE A 88 -22.72 -22.25 0.62
#